data_AF-A0A087V1L9-F1
#
_entry.id   AF-A0A087V1L9-F1
#
_cell.length_a   1.000
_cell.length_b   1.000
_cell.length_c   1.000
_cell.angle_alpha   90.00
_cell.angle_beta   90.00
_cell.angle_gamma   90.00
#
_symmetry.space_group_name_H-M   'P 1'
#
loop_
_entity.id
_entity.type
_entity.pdbx_description
1 polymer ?
#
loop_
_entity_poly.entity_id
_entity_poly.type
_entity_poly.pdbx_seq_one_letter_code
_entity_poly.pdbx_strand_id
1 'polypeptide(L)'
;MDVRYPVGILFPIDSKRENDSDQKIPRKNFVPSDRSVVCKKHFLKDYIIRYDYLPTNEGNQMCRGHPKLKNNAYPCIFSGFPKYLSEKTTPQ
;
A
#
# COMPACT_ATOMS: atom_id res chain seq x y z
N MET A 1 -11.38 24.51 14.60
CA MET A 1 -11.51 23.48 13.55
C MET A 1 -10.50 22.40 13.86
N ASP A 2 -10.93 21.31 14.50
CA ASP A 2 -10.06 20.17 14.77
C ASP A 2 -9.80 19.42 13.46
N VAL A 3 -8.68 19.74 12.82
CA VAL A 3 -8.19 18.95 11.69
C VAL A 3 -7.59 17.67 12.29
N ARG A 4 -8.45 16.72 12.66
CA ARG A 4 -8.00 15.35 12.94
C ARG A 4 -7.52 14.77 11.63
N TYR A 5 -6.22 14.84 11.37
CA TYR A 5 -5.62 14.03 10.33
C TYR A 5 -5.92 12.57 10.67
N PRO A 6 -6.64 11.82 9.81
CA PRO A 6 -6.91 10.42 10.10
C PRO A 6 -5.56 9.74 10.31
N VAL A 7 -5.40 9.06 11.45
CA VAL A 7 -4.20 8.29 11.77
C VAL A 7 -4.02 7.28 10.63
N GLY A 8 -3.16 7.64 9.69
CA GLY A 8 -2.98 6.92 8.45
C GLY A 8 -2.24 5.64 8.77
N ILE A 9 -2.72 4.50 8.29
CA ILE A 9 -1.89 3.30 8.27
C ILE A 9 -0.77 3.57 7.26
N LEU A 10 0.46 3.54 7.76
CA LEU A 10 1.68 3.79 7.02
C LEU A 10 2.38 2.46 6.79
N PHE A 11 2.87 2.26 5.57
CA PHE A 11 3.68 1.10 5.21
C PHE A 11 5.11 1.54 4.91
N PRO A 12 6.12 0.88 5.47
CA PRO A 12 7.51 1.18 5.12
C PRO A 12 7.74 0.91 3.64
N ILE A 13 8.56 1.76 3.04
CA ILE A 13 9.09 1.55 1.71
C ILE A 13 10.27 0.61 1.86
N ASP A 14 10.09 -0.63 1.43
CA ASP A 14 11.09 -1.68 1.53
C ASP A 14 11.61 -2.01 0.13
N SER A 15 12.85 -1.63 -0.13
CA SER A 15 13.57 -1.86 -1.38
C SER A 15 13.80 -3.35 -1.67
N LYS A 16 13.55 -4.25 -0.70
CA LYS A 16 13.65 -5.71 -0.87
C LYS A 16 12.38 -6.36 -1.41
N ARG A 17 11.29 -5.62 -1.63
CA ARG A 17 10.09 -6.17 -2.25
C ARG A 17 10.30 -6.41 -3.73
N GLU A 18 9.85 -7.55 -4.24
CA GLU A 18 10.06 -8.04 -5.61
C GLU A 18 9.65 -7.06 -6.74
N ASN A 19 8.87 -6.03 -6.44
CA ASN A 19 8.22 -5.18 -7.46
C ASN A 19 8.78 -3.76 -7.59
N ASP A 20 10.02 -3.48 -7.16
CA ASP A 20 10.66 -2.15 -7.32
C ASP A 20 9.72 -1.00 -6.91
N SER A 21 9.09 -1.14 -5.73
CA SER A 21 8.02 -0.24 -5.24
C SER A 21 8.42 1.24 -5.28
N ASP A 22 9.72 1.50 -5.17
CA ASP A 22 10.35 2.81 -5.13
C ASP A 22 10.27 3.52 -6.48
N GLN A 23 10.35 2.77 -7.59
CA GLN A 23 10.25 3.29 -8.95
C GLN A 23 8.81 3.68 -9.30
N LYS A 24 7.82 3.07 -8.64
CA LYS A 24 6.39 3.35 -8.86
C LYS A 24 5.92 4.62 -8.15
N ILE A 25 6.72 5.18 -7.25
CA ILE A 25 6.42 6.46 -6.62
C ILE A 25 6.83 7.58 -7.60
N PRO A 26 5.89 8.39 -8.11
CA PRO A 26 6.16 9.39 -9.15
C PRO A 26 6.84 10.64 -8.58
N ARG A 27 8.01 10.46 -7.96
CA ARG A 27 8.81 11.52 -7.37
C ARG A 27 10.20 11.47 -7.98
N LYS A 28 10.57 12.53 -8.69
CA LYS A 28 11.88 12.66 -9.35
C LYS A 28 13.01 12.50 -8.31
N ASN A 29 13.99 11.66 -8.62
CA ASN A 29 15.17 11.38 -7.78
C ASN A 29 14.81 10.91 -6.35
N PHE A 30 13.70 10.19 -6.20
CA PHE A 30 13.32 9.67 -4.90
C PHE A 30 14.20 8.49 -4.51
N VAL A 31 14.89 8.63 -3.38
CA VAL A 31 15.65 7.56 -2.74
C VAL A 31 15.01 7.33 -1.38
N PRO A 32 14.36 6.17 -1.15
CA PRO A 32 13.78 5.87 0.15
C PRO A 32 14.88 5.65 1.18
N SER A 33 14.63 6.17 2.38
CA SER A 33 15.34 5.86 3.61
C SER A 33 14.51 4.90 4.48
N ASP A 34 15.10 4.34 5.53
CA ASP A 34 14.41 3.46 6.49
C ASP A 34 13.20 4.09 7.20
N ARG A 35 13.09 5.42 7.16
CA ARG A 35 11.95 6.17 7.72
C ARG A 35 10.88 6.49 6.68
N SER A 36 11.10 6.09 5.43
CA SER A 36 10.22 6.41 4.32
C SER A 36 9.01 5.50 4.34
N VAL A 37 7.84 6.10 4.28
CA VAL A 37 6.56 5.41 4.42
C VAL A 37 5.56 5.90 3.39
N VAL A 38 4.64 5.02 3.02
CA VAL A 38 3.53 5.32 2.13
C VAL A 38 2.21 5.04 2.84
N CYS A 39 1.29 6.00 2.77
CA CYS A 39 -0.05 5.84 3.33
C CYS A 39 -0.84 4.75 2.58
N LYS A 40 -1.65 3.96 3.30
CA LYS A 40 -2.52 2.91 2.72
C LYS A 40 -3.38 3.36 1.53
N LYS A 41 -3.72 4.66 1.45
CA LYS A 41 -4.53 5.25 0.38
C LYS A 41 -3.89 5.16 -1.01
N HIS A 42 -2.57 4.94 -1.06
CA HIS A 42 -1.84 4.81 -2.30
C HIS A 42 -1.84 3.37 -2.86
N PHE A 43 -2.41 2.41 -2.13
CA PHE A 43 -2.49 1.01 -2.53
C PHE A 43 -3.93 0.64 -2.89
N LEU A 44 -4.09 -0.30 -3.83
CA LEU A 44 -5.38 -0.95 -4.08
C LEU A 44 -5.86 -1.65 -2.80
N LYS A 45 -7.19 -1.69 -2.62
CA LYS A 45 -7.78 -2.40 -1.46
C LYS A 45 -7.35 -3.87 -1.45
N ASP A 46 -7.23 -4.48 -2.61
CA ASP A 46 -6.86 -5.89 -2.78
C ASP A 46 -5.41 -6.19 -2.44
N TYR A 47 -4.55 -5.17 -2.38
CA TYR A 47 -3.17 -5.29 -1.94
C TYR A 47 -3.04 -5.30 -0.41
N ILE A 48 -4.10 -4.94 0.32
CA ILE A 48 -4.08 -4.82 1.78
C ILE A 48 -4.76 -6.04 2.39
N ILE A 49 -3.97 -6.88 3.06
CA ILE A 49 -4.43 -8.02 3.85
C ILE A 49 -4.96 -7.50 5.19
N ARG A 50 -6.28 -7.52 5.35
CA ARG A 50 -6.98 -7.10 6.58
C ARG A 50 -7.45 -8.27 7.43
N TYR A 51 -7.54 -9.45 6.85
CA TYR A 51 -8.03 -10.65 7.52
C TYR A 51 -7.00 -11.76 7.35
N ASP A 52 -6.80 -12.54 8.42
CA ASP A 52 -6.10 -13.81 8.35
C ASP A 52 -7.15 -14.93 8.39
N TYR A 53 -6.86 -16.03 7.69
CA TYR A 53 -7.68 -17.24 7.74
C TYR A 53 -7.10 -18.16 8.80
N LEU A 54 -7.92 -18.54 9.77
CA LEU A 54 -7.53 -19.57 10.72
C LEU A 54 -7.69 -20.95 10.09
N PRO A 55 -6.73 -21.88 10.30
CA PRO A 55 -6.90 -23.27 9.93
C PRO A 55 -7.84 -23.93 10.94
N THR A 56 -9.13 -23.62 10.85
CA THR A 56 -10.21 -24.33 11.55
C THR A 56 -11.17 -24.86 10.49
N ASN A 57 -11.79 -26.01 10.75
CA ASN A 57 -12.71 -26.71 9.84
C ASN A 57 -13.88 -25.83 9.31
N GLU A 58 -14.11 -24.68 9.94
CA GLU A 58 -15.21 -23.74 9.64
C GLU A 58 -14.76 -22.48 8.89
N GLY A 59 -13.45 -22.29 8.65
CA GLY A 59 -12.95 -21.18 7.82
C GLY A 59 -13.16 -19.78 8.40
N ASN A 60 -13.14 -19.63 9.73
CA ASN A 60 -13.35 -18.33 10.37
C ASN A 60 -12.23 -17.32 10.02
N GLN A 61 -12.65 -16.15 9.54
CA GLN A 61 -11.78 -15.01 9.25
C GLN A 61 -11.57 -14.18 10.53
N MET A 62 -10.31 -13.89 10.88
CA MET A 62 -9.99 -12.94 11.95
C MET A 62 -9.50 -11.61 11.37
N CYS A 63 -10.08 -10.50 11.85
CA CYS A 63 -9.60 -9.16 11.55
C CYS A 63 -8.20 -8.95 12.15
N ARG A 64 -7.27 -8.41 11.36
CA ARG A 64 -5.96 -7.98 11.85
C ARG A 64 -6.06 -6.63 12.53
N GLY A 65 -5.44 -6.48 13.69
CA GLY A 65 -5.24 -5.17 14.33
C GLY A 65 -4.34 -4.25 13.49
N HIS A 66 -3.34 -4.82 12.81
CA HIS A 66 -2.45 -4.11 11.89
C HIS A 66 -2.49 -4.79 10.50
N PRO A 67 -3.10 -4.15 9.50
CA PRO A 67 -3.10 -4.65 8.13
C PRO A 67 -1.68 -4.80 7.59
N LYS A 68 -1.47 -5.78 6.71
CA LYS A 68 -0.19 -5.96 5.98
C LYS A 68 -0.43 -5.81 4.49
N LEU A 69 0.63 -5.55 3.75
CA LEU A 69 0.59 -5.56 2.30
C LEU A 69 0.91 -6.98 1.79
N LYS A 70 0.31 -7.36 0.66
CA LYS A 70 0.74 -8.53 -0.12
C LYS A 70 2.18 -8.33 -0.63
N ASN A 71 2.91 -9.41 -0.89
CA ASN A 71 4.30 -9.34 -1.33
C ASN A 71 4.47 -8.54 -2.64
N ASN A 72 3.53 -8.70 -3.56
CA ASN A 72 3.49 -8.01 -4.85
C ASN A 72 2.83 -6.63 -4.81
N ALA A 73 2.48 -6.11 -3.63
CA ALA A 73 1.81 -4.83 -3.49
C ALA A 73 2.78 -3.66 -3.74
N TYR A 74 2.43 -2.80 -4.68
CA TYR A 74 3.11 -1.52 -4.94
C TYR A 74 2.11 -0.35 -4.87
N PRO A 75 2.58 0.87 -4.56
CA PRO A 75 1.72 2.04 -4.57
C PRO A 75 1.41 2.45 -6.01
N CYS A 76 0.12 2.60 -6.34
CA CYS A 76 -0.33 2.95 -7.70
C CYS A 76 -1.37 4.08 -7.72
N ILE A 77 -1.96 4.44 -6.58
CA ILE A 77 -2.98 5.48 -6.49
C ILE A 77 -2.31 6.81 -6.11
N PHE A 78 -2.05 7.65 -7.10
CA PHE A 78 -1.54 9.01 -6.89
C PHE A 78 -2.48 10.04 -7.50
N SER A 79 -3.34 10.65 -6.68
CA SER A 79 -4.26 11.71 -7.11
C SER A 79 -3.49 13.00 -7.42
N GLY A 80 -3.86 13.68 -8.51
CA GLY A 80 -3.27 14.98 -8.89
C GLY A 80 -2.05 14.88 -9.80
N PHE A 81 -1.65 13.68 -10.22
CA PHE A 81 -0.64 13.52 -11.26
C PHE A 81 -1.26 13.57 -12.65
N PRO A 82 -0.55 14.12 -13.65
CA PRO A 82 -0.97 14.07 -15.03
C PRO A 82 -1.21 12.63 -15.48
N LYS A 83 -2.28 12.39 -16.26
CA LYS A 83 -2.68 11.05 -16.72
C LYS A 83 -1.56 10.26 -17.41
N TYR A 84 -0.58 10.94 -18.01
CA TYR A 84 0.56 10.32 -18.68
C TYR A 84 1.60 9.72 -17.72
N LEU A 85 1.55 10.04 -16.42
CA LEU A 85 2.43 9.50 -15.37
C LEU A 85 1.74 8.44 -14.49
N SER A 86 0.43 8.26 -14.60
CA SER A 86 -0.33 7.25 -13.88
C SER A 86 -0.53 6.02 -14.77
N GLU A 87 0.10 4.89 -14.42
CA GLU A 87 -0.17 3.61 -15.10
C GLU A 87 -1.67 3.27 -14.97
N LYS A 88 -2.29 2.89 -16.09
CA LYS A 88 -3.66 2.36 -16.07
C LYS A 88 -3.63 1.04 -15.31
N THR A 89 -4.03 1.04 -14.04
CA THR A 89 -4.45 -0.20 -13.38
C THR A 89 -5.73 -0.68 -14.06
N THR A 90 -5.57 -1.52 -15.08
CA THR A 90 -6.66 -2.41 -15.53
C THR A 90 -6.81 -3.46 -14.42
N PRO A 91 -7.96 -3.58 -13.75
CA PRO A 91 -8.24 -4.76 -12.95
C PRO A 91 -8.25 -5.97 -13.91
N GLN A 92 -7.43 -6.99 -13.65
CA GLN A 92 -7.61 -8.30 -14.26
C GLN A 92 -8.75 -9.03 -13.56
#